data_AF-A0A0C2XBN8-F1
#
_entry.id   AF-A0A0C2XBN8-F1
#
_cell.length_a   1.000
_cell.length_b   1.000
_cell.length_c   1.000
_cell.angle_alpha   90.00
_cell.angle_beta   90.00
_cell.angle_gamma   90.00
#
_symmetry.space_group_name_H-M   'P 1'
#
loop_
_entity.id
_entity.type
_entity.pdbx_description
1 polymer ?
#
loop_
_entity_poly.entity_id
_entity_poly.type
_entity_poly.pdbx_seq_one_letter_code
_entity_poly.pdbx_strand_id
1 'polypeptide(L)'
;MSLYPDNVPRANRVHQLAQDISHVQTQLKAHVDDARASDQAAFEMLNTISSNAGYKTLDDYIEASQAQLSEEDRAAFNKMKTDLEKLDEDMNLAHKVFRGFTALGLFTKGVRIFAIGFKETQSIIFGLQAVVKSIYYAALGAVETAVKIATWGRVTLNLVARGGGVATEAANSMKALRIGGDLLVGIGVLVDAGLLIAEAVKGAEQRADLRKAIIELCASRFAVTQVQQQANVILNFKSDAKSIVKMKTKYDDWVKQGRMTVEEVAVEIKPDMHKAEADLKAAMSKITSKYIWIYSTNKTMTPGFPGKMRILISMRS
;
A
#
# COMPACT_ATOMS: atom_id res chain seq x y z
N MET A 1 45.42 -7.58 5.74
CA MET A 1 45.13 -9.00 5.98
C MET A 1 44.12 -9.07 7.13
N SER A 2 42.93 -9.62 6.92
CA SER A 2 41.92 -9.69 8.00
C SER A 2 42.40 -10.65 9.09
N LEU A 3 42.37 -10.22 10.35
CA LEU A 3 42.66 -11.09 11.52
C LEU A 3 41.66 -12.25 11.63
N TYR A 4 40.50 -12.14 10.97
CA TYR A 4 39.44 -13.15 10.93
C TYR A 4 38.94 -13.34 9.49
N PRO A 5 39.66 -14.09 8.64
CA PRO A 5 39.32 -14.27 7.24
C PRO A 5 37.93 -14.88 7.04
N ASP A 6 37.48 -15.73 7.97
CA ASP A 6 36.14 -16.35 7.94
C ASP A 6 34.98 -15.35 8.10
N ASN A 7 35.24 -14.14 8.63
CA ASN A 7 34.20 -13.13 8.81
C ASN A 7 33.98 -12.29 7.54
N VAL A 8 34.95 -12.26 6.62
CA VAL A 8 34.86 -11.47 5.38
C VAL A 8 33.63 -11.85 4.53
N PRO A 9 33.34 -13.14 4.26
CA PRO A 9 32.14 -13.50 3.51
C PRO A 9 30.83 -13.10 4.21
N ARG A 10 30.81 -13.06 5.55
CA ARG A 10 29.62 -12.68 6.33
C ARG A 10 29.40 -11.17 6.30
N ALA A 11 30.46 -10.39 6.49
CA ALA A 11 30.41 -8.95 6.36
C ALA A 11 29.97 -8.54 4.93
N ASN A 12 30.53 -9.19 3.90
CA ASN A 12 30.09 -9.00 2.51
C ASN A 12 28.59 -9.31 2.34
N ARG A 13 28.09 -10.36 2.99
CA ARG A 13 26.67 -10.71 2.93
C ARG A 13 25.79 -9.65 3.61
N VAL A 14 26.21 -9.13 4.77
CA VAL A 14 25.52 -8.01 5.44
C VAL A 14 25.46 -6.79 4.52
N HIS A 15 26.58 -6.42 3.90
CA HIS A 15 26.65 -5.29 2.97
C HIS A 15 25.72 -5.47 1.76
N GLN A 16 25.73 -6.66 1.14
CA GLN A 16 24.81 -6.99 0.04
C GLN A 16 23.34 -6.87 0.47
N LEU A 17 22.97 -7.40 1.64
CA LEU A 17 21.59 -7.32 2.14
C LEU A 17 21.18 -5.87 2.43
N ALA A 18 22.08 -5.07 3.00
CA ALA A 18 21.85 -3.64 3.23
C ALA A 18 21.64 -2.89 1.90
N GLN A 19 22.48 -3.16 0.89
CA GLN A 19 22.33 -2.59 -0.46
C GLN A 19 21.01 -3.01 -1.12
N ASP A 20 20.63 -4.28 -1.04
CA ASP A 20 19.35 -4.79 -1.53
C ASP A 20 18.18 -4.05 -0.89
N ILE A 21 18.19 -3.89 0.45
CA ILE A 21 17.13 -3.19 1.18
C ILE A 21 17.07 -1.72 0.75
N SER A 22 18.22 -1.04 0.66
CA SER A 22 18.32 0.36 0.22
C SER A 22 17.77 0.56 -1.19
N HIS A 23 18.06 -0.38 -2.11
CA HIS A 23 17.50 -0.36 -3.45
C HIS A 23 15.97 -0.46 -3.43
N VAL A 24 15.41 -1.40 -2.66
CA VAL A 24 13.95 -1.53 -2.55
C VAL A 24 13.32 -0.31 -1.87
N GLN A 25 13.96 0.27 -0.86
CA GLN A 25 13.51 1.53 -0.22
C GLN A 25 13.45 2.68 -1.24
N THR A 26 14.44 2.78 -2.13
CA THR A 26 14.45 3.77 -3.22
C THR A 26 13.28 3.56 -4.18
N GLN A 27 12.98 2.30 -4.51
CA GLN A 27 11.81 1.97 -5.35
C GLN A 27 10.49 2.28 -4.65
N LEU A 28 10.38 2.00 -3.35
CA LEU A 28 9.20 2.37 -2.55
C LEU A 28 9.00 3.89 -2.51
N LYS A 29 10.08 4.67 -2.40
CA LYS A 29 10.01 6.13 -2.48
C LYS A 29 9.41 6.58 -3.82
N ALA A 30 9.94 6.06 -4.93
CA ALA A 30 9.39 6.36 -6.25
C ALA A 30 7.90 6.00 -6.35
N HIS A 31 7.49 4.85 -5.79
CA HIS A 31 6.07 4.47 -5.75
C HIS A 31 5.21 5.41 -4.89
N VAL A 32 5.74 5.96 -3.79
CA VAL A 32 5.04 6.97 -2.98
C VAL A 32 4.86 8.26 -3.78
N ASP A 33 5.90 8.70 -4.48
CA ASP A 33 5.86 9.91 -5.33
C ASP A 33 4.88 9.74 -6.51
N ASP A 34 4.92 8.59 -7.19
CA ASP A 34 3.97 8.23 -8.25
C ASP A 34 2.53 8.21 -7.73
N ALA A 35 2.32 7.65 -6.52
CA ALA A 35 1.01 7.61 -5.89
C ALA A 35 0.49 9.02 -5.56
N ARG A 36 1.37 9.91 -5.08
CA ARG A 36 1.05 11.32 -4.83
C ARG A 36 0.65 12.04 -6.12
N ALA A 37 1.42 11.88 -7.19
CA ALA A 37 1.10 12.48 -8.50
C ALA A 37 -0.25 11.96 -9.04
N SER A 38 -0.53 10.67 -8.85
CA SER A 38 -1.82 10.06 -9.19
C SER A 38 -2.97 10.64 -8.37
N ASP A 39 -2.78 10.83 -7.06
CA ASP A 39 -3.77 11.43 -6.17
C ASP A 39 -4.04 12.90 -6.54
N GLN A 40 -3.00 13.67 -6.89
CA GLN A 40 -3.16 15.05 -7.38
C GLN A 40 -4.00 15.11 -8.66
N ALA A 41 -3.70 14.26 -9.65
CA ALA A 41 -4.47 14.20 -10.89
C ALA A 41 -5.93 13.77 -10.65
N ALA A 42 -6.15 12.85 -9.72
CA ALA A 42 -7.51 12.43 -9.34
C ALA A 42 -8.27 13.56 -8.62
N PHE A 43 -7.59 14.33 -7.76
CA PHE A 43 -8.16 15.49 -7.09
C PHE A 43 -8.65 16.53 -8.09
N GLU A 44 -7.84 16.90 -9.09
CA GLU A 44 -8.19 17.86 -10.14
C GLU A 44 -9.39 17.38 -10.98
N MET A 45 -9.42 16.09 -11.32
CA MET A 45 -10.53 15.46 -12.03
C MET A 45 -11.81 15.51 -11.20
N LEU A 46 -11.75 15.13 -9.93
CA LEU A 46 -12.89 15.17 -9.00
C LEU A 46 -13.38 16.61 -8.79
N ASN A 47 -12.46 17.58 -8.72
CA ASN A 47 -12.83 18.99 -8.60
C ASN A 47 -13.60 19.47 -9.85
N THR A 48 -13.17 19.04 -11.04
CA THR A 48 -13.90 19.31 -12.29
C THR A 48 -15.29 18.68 -12.29
N ILE A 49 -15.40 17.41 -11.88
CA ILE A 49 -16.69 16.70 -11.76
C ILE A 49 -17.62 17.42 -10.76
N SER A 50 -17.08 17.83 -9.60
CA SER A 50 -17.86 18.56 -8.59
C SER A 50 -18.36 19.91 -9.10
N SER A 51 -17.52 20.64 -9.85
CA SER A 51 -17.86 21.92 -10.47
C SER A 51 -18.98 21.75 -11.51
N ASN A 52 -18.87 20.71 -12.33
CA ASN A 52 -19.91 20.37 -13.32
C ASN A 52 -21.23 19.94 -12.66
N ALA A 53 -21.20 19.46 -11.42
CA ALA A 53 -22.38 19.14 -10.63
C ALA A 53 -22.96 20.36 -9.87
N GLY A 54 -22.39 21.56 -10.05
CA GLY A 54 -22.87 22.81 -9.47
C GLY A 54 -22.25 23.19 -8.12
N TYR A 55 -21.22 22.47 -7.67
CA TYR A 55 -20.50 22.78 -6.44
C TYR A 55 -19.31 23.69 -6.71
N LYS A 56 -18.93 24.56 -5.77
CA LYS A 56 -17.79 25.47 -6.00
C LYS A 56 -16.46 24.75 -5.86
N THR A 57 -16.39 23.78 -4.96
CA THR A 57 -15.19 22.99 -4.67
C THR A 57 -15.52 21.52 -4.46
N LEU A 58 -14.48 20.67 -4.55
CA LEU A 58 -14.58 19.27 -4.16
C LEU A 58 -14.97 19.11 -2.68
N ASP A 59 -14.52 19.99 -1.79
CA ASP A 59 -14.85 19.92 -0.37
C ASP A 59 -16.36 20.18 -0.14
N ASP A 60 -16.98 21.14 -0.85
CA ASP A 60 -18.44 21.37 -0.79
C ASP A 60 -19.23 20.13 -1.27
N TYR A 61 -18.73 19.48 -2.31
CA TYR A 61 -19.32 18.26 -2.85
C TYR A 61 -19.25 17.11 -1.85
N ILE A 62 -18.09 16.93 -1.21
CA ILE A 62 -17.89 15.95 -0.15
C ILE A 62 -18.84 16.23 1.02
N GLU A 63 -18.97 17.47 1.48
CA GLU A 63 -19.86 17.85 2.58
C GLU A 63 -21.33 17.60 2.26
N ALA A 64 -21.78 17.95 1.06
CA ALA A 64 -23.14 17.66 0.63
C ALA A 64 -23.42 16.15 0.53
N SER A 65 -22.41 15.33 0.19
CA SER A 65 -22.56 13.88 0.23
C SER A 65 -22.65 13.32 1.65
N GLN A 66 -21.91 13.90 2.60
CA GLN A 66 -21.96 13.49 4.01
C GLN A 66 -23.30 13.78 4.66
N ALA A 67 -24.02 14.80 4.20
CA ALA A 67 -25.37 15.09 4.67
C ALA A 67 -26.37 13.95 4.38
N GLN A 68 -26.03 13.02 3.47
CA GLN A 68 -26.83 11.84 3.16
C GLN A 68 -26.46 10.61 4.00
N LEU A 69 -25.40 10.68 4.80
CA LEU A 69 -24.98 9.59 5.68
C LEU A 69 -25.80 9.56 6.97
N SER A 70 -25.85 8.38 7.59
CA SER A 70 -26.35 8.27 8.97
C SER A 70 -25.48 9.11 9.91
N GLU A 71 -26.03 9.50 11.07
CA GLU A 71 -25.27 10.28 12.06
C GLU A 71 -24.01 9.54 12.53
N GLU A 72 -24.11 8.22 12.73
CA GLU A 72 -22.99 7.36 13.11
C GLU A 72 -21.91 7.32 12.02
N ASP A 73 -22.29 7.10 10.76
CA ASP A 73 -21.34 7.07 9.63
C ASP A 73 -20.67 8.43 9.44
N ARG A 74 -21.44 9.52 9.54
CA ARG A 74 -20.93 10.89 9.43
C ARG A 74 -19.95 11.22 10.55
N ALA A 75 -20.23 10.81 11.78
CA ALA A 75 -19.33 10.98 12.91
C ALA A 75 -18.02 10.20 12.71
N ALA A 76 -18.10 8.95 12.26
CA ALA A 76 -16.93 8.14 11.92
C ALA A 76 -16.09 8.79 10.81
N PHE A 77 -16.75 9.32 9.79
CA PHE A 77 -16.12 10.02 8.67
C PHE A 77 -15.41 11.32 9.11
N ASN A 78 -16.06 12.14 9.95
CA ASN A 78 -15.50 13.39 10.47
C ASN A 78 -14.30 13.14 11.40
N LYS A 79 -14.37 12.09 12.22
CA LYS A 79 -13.23 11.65 13.01
C LYS A 79 -12.04 11.28 12.10
N MET A 80 -12.30 10.51 11.05
CA MET A 80 -11.27 10.12 10.07
C MET A 80 -10.64 11.33 9.36
N LYS A 81 -11.45 12.32 8.97
CA LYS A 81 -10.99 13.60 8.40
C LYS A 81 -10.01 14.30 9.36
N THR A 82 -10.44 14.49 10.61
CA THR A 82 -9.67 15.21 11.63
C THR A 82 -8.35 14.53 11.98
N ASP A 83 -8.38 13.19 12.09
CA ASP A 83 -7.18 12.40 12.41
C ASP A 83 -6.14 12.50 11.28
N LEU A 84 -6.58 12.51 10.01
CA LEU A 84 -5.69 12.54 8.84
C LEU A 84 -5.15 13.91 8.47
N GLU A 85 -5.96 14.96 8.59
CA GLU A 85 -5.54 16.34 8.26
C GLU A 85 -4.35 16.80 9.11
N LYS A 86 -4.14 16.20 10.29
CA LYS A 86 -3.04 16.51 11.21
C LYS A 86 -1.78 15.66 10.99
N LEU A 87 -1.84 14.66 10.10
CA LEU A 87 -0.90 13.55 10.10
C LEU A 87 0.18 13.71 9.02
N ASP A 88 -0.24 14.03 7.80
CA ASP A 88 0.64 14.18 6.62
C ASP A 88 -0.15 14.84 5.47
N GLU A 89 0.44 15.82 4.78
CA GLU A 89 -0.23 16.54 3.69
C GLU A 89 -0.61 15.59 2.54
N ASP A 90 0.27 14.65 2.19
CA ASP A 90 0.02 13.71 1.11
C ASP A 90 -1.08 12.71 1.49
N MET A 91 -1.19 12.35 2.78
CA MET A 91 -2.30 11.54 3.28
C MET A 91 -3.62 12.32 3.27
N ASN A 92 -3.58 13.62 3.57
CA ASN A 92 -4.75 14.47 3.45
C ASN A 92 -5.23 14.56 1.99
N LEU A 93 -4.32 14.76 1.03
CA LEU A 93 -4.64 14.78 -0.41
C LEU A 93 -5.29 13.47 -0.85
N ALA A 94 -4.62 12.34 -0.58
CA ALA A 94 -5.17 11.03 -0.92
C ALA A 94 -6.57 10.86 -0.29
N HIS A 95 -6.74 11.32 0.96
CA HIS A 95 -8.02 11.17 1.66
C HIS A 95 -9.10 12.04 1.05
N LYS A 96 -8.78 13.27 0.63
CA LYS A 96 -9.71 14.11 -0.13
C LYS A 96 -10.14 13.41 -1.42
N VAL A 97 -9.22 12.77 -2.13
CA VAL A 97 -9.53 11.96 -3.32
C VAL A 97 -10.48 10.82 -2.98
N PHE A 98 -10.17 10.02 -1.96
CA PHE A 98 -11.02 8.93 -1.48
C PHE A 98 -12.46 9.41 -1.15
N ARG A 99 -12.55 10.53 -0.44
CA ARG A 99 -13.83 11.13 -0.05
C ARG A 99 -14.61 11.67 -1.25
N GLY A 100 -13.93 12.33 -2.18
CA GLY A 100 -14.55 12.83 -3.41
C GLY A 100 -15.09 11.70 -4.28
N PHE A 101 -14.38 10.59 -4.32
CA PHE A 101 -14.80 9.35 -4.95
C PHE A 101 -16.03 8.73 -4.29
N THR A 102 -16.08 8.73 -2.95
CA THR A 102 -17.26 8.30 -2.20
C THR A 102 -18.47 9.21 -2.49
N ALA A 103 -18.26 10.53 -2.51
CA ALA A 103 -19.28 11.51 -2.85
C ALA A 103 -19.87 11.26 -4.24
N LEU A 104 -19.01 11.03 -5.23
CA LEU A 104 -19.41 10.70 -6.59
C LEU A 104 -20.32 9.45 -6.64
N GLY A 105 -19.97 8.40 -5.87
CA GLY A 105 -20.77 7.19 -5.76
C GLY A 105 -22.15 7.42 -5.12
N LEU A 106 -22.24 8.28 -4.10
CA LEU A 106 -23.50 8.60 -3.43
C LEU A 106 -24.44 9.42 -4.32
N PHE A 107 -23.92 10.43 -5.02
CA PHE A 107 -24.76 11.32 -5.83
C PHE A 107 -25.28 10.71 -7.13
N THR A 108 -24.68 9.63 -7.61
CA THR A 108 -25.03 9.06 -8.92
C THR A 108 -26.31 8.22 -8.95
N LYS A 109 -27.08 8.14 -7.85
CA LYS A 109 -28.40 7.48 -7.64
C LYS A 109 -28.57 6.00 -8.10
N GLY A 110 -27.93 5.55 -9.18
CA GLY A 110 -27.99 4.19 -9.73
C GLY A 110 -26.88 3.25 -9.27
N VAL A 111 -25.95 3.70 -8.43
CA VAL A 111 -24.73 2.91 -8.16
C VAL A 111 -24.44 2.74 -6.68
N ARG A 112 -25.45 2.28 -5.94
CA ARG A 112 -25.26 1.64 -4.62
C ARG A 112 -24.22 0.49 -4.71
N ILE A 113 -24.12 -0.15 -5.88
CA ILE A 113 -23.09 -1.15 -6.23
C ILE A 113 -21.69 -0.53 -6.37
N PHE A 114 -21.58 0.68 -6.94
CA PHE A 114 -20.31 1.42 -6.99
C PHE A 114 -19.92 1.87 -5.60
N ALA A 115 -20.85 2.41 -4.81
CA ALA A 115 -20.57 2.76 -3.43
C ALA A 115 -20.06 1.56 -2.62
N ILE A 116 -20.58 0.34 -2.81
CA ILE A 116 -20.13 -0.85 -2.07
C ILE A 116 -18.79 -1.38 -2.61
N GLY A 117 -18.69 -1.68 -3.90
CA GLY A 117 -17.47 -2.25 -4.51
C GLY A 117 -16.30 -1.27 -4.50
N PHE A 118 -16.58 0.01 -4.66
CA PHE A 118 -15.58 1.07 -4.60
C PHE A 118 -15.23 1.43 -3.15
N LYS A 119 -16.15 1.42 -2.18
CA LYS A 119 -15.81 1.63 -0.77
C LYS A 119 -14.87 0.54 -0.26
N GLU A 120 -15.13 -0.72 -0.58
CA GLU A 120 -14.23 -1.82 -0.19
C GLU A 120 -12.87 -1.67 -0.86
N THR A 121 -12.87 -1.50 -2.18
CA THR A 121 -11.63 -1.45 -2.97
C THR A 121 -10.78 -0.20 -2.66
N GLN A 122 -11.40 0.96 -2.57
CA GLN A 122 -10.71 2.23 -2.26
C GLN A 122 -10.18 2.24 -0.83
N SER A 123 -10.92 1.69 0.12
CA SER A 123 -10.43 1.62 1.50
C SER A 123 -9.27 0.63 1.63
N ILE A 124 -9.25 -0.44 0.81
CA ILE A 124 -8.09 -1.35 0.70
C ILE A 124 -6.87 -0.62 0.15
N ILE A 125 -7.02 0.07 -0.98
CA ILE A 125 -5.95 0.86 -1.61
C ILE A 125 -5.40 1.89 -0.64
N PHE A 126 -6.29 2.61 0.01
CA PHE A 126 -5.92 3.69 0.90
C PHE A 126 -5.24 3.15 2.15
N GLY A 127 -5.76 2.07 2.74
CA GLY A 127 -5.11 1.40 3.85
C GLY A 127 -3.74 0.85 3.51
N LEU A 128 -3.56 0.30 2.30
CA LEU A 128 -2.28 -0.18 1.84
C LEU A 128 -1.30 0.97 1.49
N GLN A 129 -1.78 2.08 0.90
CA GLN A 129 -0.96 3.29 0.70
C GLN A 129 -0.44 3.83 2.03
N ALA A 130 -1.30 3.84 3.06
CA ALA A 130 -0.87 4.19 4.41
C ALA A 130 0.24 3.25 4.89
N VAL A 131 0.11 1.94 4.70
CA VAL A 131 1.18 1.00 5.05
C VAL A 131 2.47 1.27 4.30
N VAL A 132 2.43 1.46 2.98
CA VAL A 132 3.62 1.77 2.18
C VAL A 132 4.29 3.06 2.67
N LYS A 133 3.50 4.11 2.94
CA LYS A 133 4.02 5.36 3.50
C LYS A 133 4.57 5.20 4.91
N SER A 134 3.94 4.39 5.77
CA SER A 134 4.47 4.13 7.10
C SER A 134 5.85 3.50 7.04
N ILE A 135 6.08 2.63 6.05
CA ILE A 135 7.35 1.95 5.86
C ILE A 135 8.40 2.93 5.36
N TYR A 136 8.01 3.79 4.42
CA TYR A 136 8.84 4.89 3.96
C TYR A 136 9.26 5.80 5.12
N TYR A 137 8.31 6.27 5.94
CA TYR A 137 8.62 7.11 7.10
C TYR A 137 9.45 6.39 8.16
N ALA A 138 9.22 5.09 8.37
CA ALA A 138 10.05 4.28 9.27
C ALA A 138 11.49 4.17 8.76
N ALA A 139 11.68 3.98 7.45
CA ALA A 139 12.99 3.95 6.81
C ALA A 139 13.74 5.29 6.91
N LEU A 140 13.02 6.40 7.00
CA LEU A 140 13.59 7.73 7.26
C LEU A 140 13.84 8.04 8.74
N GLY A 141 13.58 7.09 9.64
CA GLY A 141 13.69 7.30 11.09
C GLY A 141 12.52 8.09 11.72
N ALA A 142 11.49 8.44 10.94
CA ALA A 142 10.28 9.10 11.43
C ALA A 142 9.28 8.10 12.03
N VAL A 143 9.74 7.36 13.05
CA VAL A 143 9.01 6.21 13.63
C VAL A 143 7.64 6.60 14.16
N GLU A 144 7.50 7.76 14.81
CA GLU A 144 6.20 8.20 15.34
C GLU A 144 5.17 8.41 14.22
N THR A 145 5.57 9.10 13.15
CA THR A 145 4.74 9.30 11.96
C THR A 145 4.39 7.97 11.31
N ALA A 146 5.37 7.08 11.16
CA ALA A 146 5.16 5.74 10.64
C ALA A 146 4.11 4.96 11.44
N VAL A 147 4.22 4.93 12.77
CA VAL A 147 3.27 4.22 13.65
C VAL A 147 1.87 4.82 13.52
N LYS A 148 1.74 6.14 13.45
CA LYS A 148 0.43 6.80 13.26
C LYS A 148 -0.19 6.42 11.92
N ILE A 149 0.57 6.49 10.82
CA ILE A 149 0.10 6.12 9.48
C ILE A 149 -0.26 4.62 9.41
N ALA A 150 0.57 3.74 9.98
CA ALA A 150 0.32 2.30 10.01
C ALA A 150 -0.93 1.95 10.81
N THR A 151 -1.09 2.57 11.99
CA THR A 151 -2.27 2.43 12.84
C THR A 151 -3.52 2.83 12.08
N TRP A 152 -3.43 3.94 11.35
CA TRP A 152 -4.52 4.43 10.53
C TRP A 152 -4.84 3.48 9.37
N GLY A 153 -3.83 3.01 8.61
CA GLY A 153 -4.02 2.03 7.55
C GLY A 153 -4.71 0.76 8.03
N ARG A 154 -4.37 0.32 9.26
CA ARG A 154 -5.02 -0.79 9.95
C ARG A 154 -6.48 -0.51 10.29
N VAL A 155 -6.80 0.66 10.83
CA VAL A 155 -8.20 1.03 11.14
C VAL A 155 -9.04 0.98 9.89
N THR A 156 -8.55 1.55 8.79
CA THR A 156 -9.25 1.56 7.51
C THR A 156 -9.44 0.17 6.96
N LEU A 157 -8.39 -0.65 6.93
CA LEU A 157 -8.50 -2.05 6.48
C LEU A 157 -9.43 -2.90 7.36
N ASN A 158 -9.47 -2.64 8.68
CA ASN A 158 -10.40 -3.31 9.58
C ASN A 158 -11.86 -2.87 9.37
N LEU A 159 -12.10 -1.60 9.04
CA LEU A 159 -13.43 -1.11 8.68
C LEU A 159 -13.95 -1.82 7.43
N VAL A 160 -13.07 -2.07 6.46
CA VAL A 160 -13.40 -2.87 5.27
C VAL A 160 -13.64 -4.33 5.64
N ALA A 161 -12.81 -4.90 6.53
CA ALA A 161 -12.90 -6.31 6.93
C ALA A 161 -14.25 -6.67 7.54
N ARG A 162 -14.90 -5.72 8.21
CA ARG A 162 -16.24 -5.89 8.78
C ARG A 162 -17.35 -5.94 7.73
N GLY A 163 -17.09 -5.51 6.50
CA GLY A 163 -18.04 -5.57 5.37
C GLY A 163 -18.15 -6.94 4.70
N GLY A 164 -17.22 -7.88 4.97
CA GLY A 164 -17.08 -9.13 4.21
C GLY A 164 -16.23 -8.95 2.93
N GLY A 165 -15.80 -10.05 2.29
CA GLY A 165 -15.09 -10.01 0.99
C GLY A 165 -13.57 -9.81 1.03
N VAL A 166 -13.02 -9.09 0.02
CA VAL A 166 -11.57 -8.85 -0.27
C VAL A 166 -10.79 -8.38 0.95
N ALA A 167 -11.51 -7.69 1.80
CA ALA A 167 -11.06 -7.17 3.05
C ALA A 167 -10.48 -8.23 4.00
N THR A 168 -10.96 -9.47 3.92
CA THR A 168 -10.46 -10.60 4.74
C THR A 168 -9.06 -11.02 4.29
N GLU A 169 -8.81 -11.12 2.98
CA GLU A 169 -7.46 -11.39 2.47
C GLU A 169 -6.51 -10.23 2.70
N ALA A 170 -6.98 -8.99 2.52
CA ALA A 170 -6.19 -7.79 2.85
C ALA A 170 -5.86 -7.73 4.36
N ALA A 171 -6.83 -8.01 5.23
CA ALA A 171 -6.62 -8.07 6.68
C ALA A 171 -5.69 -9.22 7.10
N ASN A 172 -5.76 -10.37 6.44
CA ASN A 172 -4.83 -11.49 6.70
C ASN A 172 -3.40 -11.18 6.20
N SER A 173 -3.27 -10.50 5.06
CA SER A 173 -2.00 -9.95 4.57
C SER A 173 -1.43 -8.92 5.56
N MET A 174 -2.31 -8.11 6.16
CA MET A 174 -1.97 -7.17 7.22
C MET A 174 -1.56 -7.84 8.53
N LYS A 175 -2.11 -9.01 8.88
CA LYS A 175 -1.63 -9.78 10.04
C LYS A 175 -0.17 -10.21 9.85
N ALA A 176 0.22 -10.60 8.62
CA ALA A 176 1.63 -10.85 8.30
C ALA A 176 2.47 -9.57 8.42
N LEU A 177 1.91 -8.44 7.99
CA LEU A 177 2.50 -7.10 8.15
C LEU A 177 2.57 -6.64 9.61
N ARG A 178 1.73 -7.14 10.52
CA ARG A 178 1.80 -6.88 11.97
C ARG A 178 3.08 -7.46 12.57
N ILE A 179 3.47 -8.64 12.11
CA ILE A 179 4.78 -9.25 12.42
C ILE A 179 5.90 -8.43 11.77
N GLY A 180 5.62 -7.87 10.58
CA GLY A 180 6.51 -6.94 9.90
C GLY A 180 6.62 -5.56 10.56
N GLY A 181 5.65 -5.08 11.33
CA GLY A 181 5.63 -3.72 11.90
C GLY A 181 6.72 -3.50 12.96
N ASP A 182 6.89 -4.46 13.86
CA ASP A 182 8.00 -4.48 14.81
C ASP A 182 9.35 -4.63 14.08
N LEU A 183 9.33 -5.39 12.97
CA LEU A 183 10.49 -5.55 12.09
C LEU A 183 10.86 -4.22 11.38
N LEU A 184 9.85 -3.46 10.92
CA LEU A 184 9.94 -2.22 10.14
C LEU A 184 10.52 -1.05 10.93
N VAL A 185 10.13 -0.91 12.19
CA VAL A 185 10.80 0.00 13.13
C VAL A 185 12.26 -0.41 13.34
N GLY A 186 12.54 -1.72 13.28
CA GLY A 186 13.89 -2.25 13.23
C GLY A 186 14.64 -1.92 11.93
N ILE A 187 14.04 -1.98 10.74
CA ILE A 187 14.76 -1.91 9.44
C ILE A 187 15.59 -0.64 9.30
N GLY A 188 15.06 0.53 9.64
CA GLY A 188 15.81 1.80 9.57
C GLY A 188 17.04 1.79 10.47
N VAL A 189 16.88 1.30 11.70
CA VAL A 189 17.97 1.16 12.69
C VAL A 189 18.95 0.04 12.30
N LEU A 190 18.48 -1.02 11.66
CA LEU A 190 19.26 -2.22 11.33
C LEU A 190 20.14 -2.07 10.09
N VAL A 191 19.77 -1.24 9.11
CA VAL A 191 20.66 -0.95 7.97
C VAL A 191 21.88 -0.18 8.46
N ASP A 192 21.66 0.88 9.25
CA ASP A 192 22.75 1.69 9.81
C ASP A 192 23.59 0.89 10.83
N ALA A 193 22.95 0.17 11.77
CA ALA A 193 23.66 -0.67 12.72
C ALA A 193 24.39 -1.85 12.04
N GLY A 194 23.79 -2.45 11.00
CA GLY A 194 24.39 -3.54 10.25
C GLY A 194 25.63 -3.11 9.47
N LEU A 195 25.62 -1.91 8.88
CA LEU A 195 26.80 -1.31 8.24
C LEU A 195 27.89 -1.02 9.28
N LEU A 196 27.54 -0.45 10.44
CA LEU A 196 28.50 -0.19 11.52
C LEU A 196 29.13 -1.50 12.06
N ILE A 197 28.35 -2.57 12.20
CA ILE A 197 28.85 -3.90 12.61
C ILE A 197 29.77 -4.50 11.53
N ALA A 198 29.45 -4.31 10.24
CA ALA A 198 30.28 -4.78 9.14
C ALA A 198 31.62 -4.03 9.04
N GLU A 199 31.67 -2.76 9.43
CA GLU A 199 32.87 -1.93 9.42
C GLU A 199 33.80 -2.17 10.62
N ALA A 200 33.25 -2.58 11.78
CA ALA A 200 33.99 -2.73 13.03
C ALA A 200 34.84 -4.02 13.15
N VAL A 201 35.35 -4.61 12.06
CA VAL A 201 35.99 -5.96 11.94
C VAL A 201 37.14 -6.24 12.93
N LYS A 202 36.83 -6.63 14.18
CA LYS A 202 37.74 -7.27 15.13
C LYS A 202 37.00 -8.25 16.06
N GLY A 203 37.18 -9.57 15.89
CA GLY A 203 36.92 -10.54 16.97
C GLY A 203 36.02 -11.75 16.65
N ALA A 204 35.97 -12.69 17.61
CA ALA A 204 35.14 -13.89 17.55
C ALA A 204 33.66 -13.64 17.92
N GLU A 205 33.36 -12.65 18.78
CA GLU A 205 31.99 -12.21 19.11
C GLU A 205 31.25 -11.72 17.85
N GLN A 206 31.97 -11.14 16.88
CA GLN A 206 31.42 -10.68 15.61
C GLN A 206 30.76 -11.78 14.79
N ARG A 207 31.16 -13.05 14.93
CA ARG A 207 30.53 -14.12 14.15
C ARG A 207 29.07 -14.30 14.55
N ALA A 208 28.76 -14.15 15.84
CA ALA A 208 27.40 -14.24 16.34
C ALA A 208 26.58 -13.01 15.89
N ASP A 209 27.17 -11.82 16.02
CA ASP A 209 26.51 -10.56 15.63
C ASP A 209 26.26 -10.47 14.13
N LEU A 210 27.25 -10.83 13.29
CA LEU A 210 27.06 -10.88 11.84
C LEU A 210 26.00 -11.91 11.45
N ARG A 211 25.91 -13.05 12.15
CA ARG A 211 24.84 -14.04 11.90
C ARG A 211 23.48 -13.50 12.27
N LYS A 212 23.37 -12.84 13.43
CA LYS A 212 22.14 -12.19 13.88
C LYS A 212 21.71 -11.11 12.89
N ALA A 213 22.62 -10.22 12.50
CA ALA A 213 22.37 -9.19 11.50
C ALA A 213 21.94 -9.77 10.15
N ILE A 214 22.58 -10.86 9.67
CA ILE A 214 22.16 -11.54 8.43
C ILE A 214 20.72 -12.04 8.54
N ILE A 215 20.34 -12.68 9.66
CA ILE A 215 18.98 -13.20 9.87
C ILE A 215 17.98 -12.04 9.87
N GLU A 216 18.27 -10.98 10.62
CA GLU A 216 17.41 -9.80 10.74
C GLU A 216 17.26 -9.06 9.39
N LEU A 217 18.36 -8.85 8.66
CA LEU A 217 18.34 -8.23 7.33
C LEU A 217 17.65 -9.11 6.29
N CYS A 218 17.75 -10.44 6.37
CA CYS A 218 17.01 -11.34 5.48
C CYS A 218 15.49 -11.25 5.73
N ALA A 219 15.06 -11.23 6.99
CA ALA A 219 13.65 -11.02 7.34
C ALA A 219 13.18 -9.64 6.86
N SER A 220 14.00 -8.62 7.07
CA SER A 220 13.73 -7.22 6.66
C SER A 220 13.53 -7.11 5.14
N ARG A 221 14.47 -7.65 4.36
CA ARG A 221 14.37 -7.72 2.89
C ARG A 221 13.07 -8.36 2.43
N PHE A 222 12.66 -9.45 3.09
CA PHE A 222 11.40 -10.14 2.77
C PHE A 222 10.19 -9.23 3.00
N ALA A 223 10.12 -8.58 4.16
CA ALA A 223 9.02 -7.66 4.48
C ALA A 223 8.96 -6.46 3.52
N VAL A 224 10.09 -5.84 3.21
CA VAL A 224 10.15 -4.69 2.28
C VAL A 224 9.76 -5.14 0.86
N THR A 225 10.20 -6.33 0.43
CA THR A 225 9.80 -6.89 -0.88
C THR A 225 8.30 -7.16 -0.96
N GLN A 226 7.70 -7.69 0.11
CA GLN A 226 6.25 -7.90 0.18
C GLN A 226 5.49 -6.59 -0.02
N VAL A 227 5.94 -5.55 0.66
CA VAL A 227 5.33 -4.22 0.61
C VAL A 227 5.50 -3.60 -0.77
N GLN A 228 6.66 -3.77 -1.39
CA GLN A 228 6.87 -3.34 -2.77
C GLN A 228 5.89 -4.02 -3.73
N GLN A 229 5.66 -5.33 -3.59
CA GLN A 229 4.69 -6.03 -4.41
C GLN A 229 3.27 -5.49 -4.19
N GLN A 230 2.90 -5.19 -2.94
CA GLN A 230 1.61 -4.55 -2.62
C GLN A 230 1.51 -3.16 -3.25
N ALA A 231 2.56 -2.34 -3.13
CA ALA A 231 2.63 -1.01 -3.76
C ALA A 231 2.38 -1.08 -5.27
N ASN A 232 3.04 -2.01 -5.96
CA ASN A 232 2.85 -2.22 -7.40
C ASN A 232 1.41 -2.62 -7.76
N VAL A 233 0.81 -3.54 -7.00
CA VAL A 233 -0.59 -3.93 -7.23
C VAL A 233 -1.55 -2.75 -7.05
N ILE A 234 -1.32 -1.92 -6.04
CA ILE A 234 -2.11 -0.71 -5.80
C ILE A 234 -1.97 0.30 -6.94
N LEU A 235 -0.74 0.57 -7.38
CA LEU A 235 -0.48 1.52 -8.47
C LEU A 235 -1.15 1.07 -9.77
N ASN A 236 -1.08 -0.23 -10.09
CA ASN A 236 -1.75 -0.79 -11.25
C ASN A 236 -3.26 -0.62 -11.14
N PHE A 237 -3.85 -0.94 -9.98
CA PHE A 237 -5.28 -0.75 -9.78
C PHE A 237 -5.68 0.73 -9.87
N LYS A 238 -4.89 1.67 -9.35
CA LYS A 238 -5.17 3.11 -9.50
C LYS A 238 -5.26 3.51 -10.97
N SER A 239 -4.41 2.94 -11.81
CA SER A 239 -4.48 3.14 -13.27
C SER A 239 -5.80 2.63 -13.84
N ASP A 240 -6.26 1.45 -13.43
CA ASP A 240 -7.54 0.88 -13.86
C ASP A 240 -8.73 1.73 -13.38
N ALA A 241 -8.73 2.15 -12.12
CA ALA A 241 -9.74 3.04 -11.55
C ALA A 241 -9.80 4.38 -12.32
N LYS A 242 -8.64 4.96 -12.68
CA LYS A 242 -8.59 6.17 -13.50
C LYS A 242 -9.23 5.95 -14.87
N SER A 243 -9.05 4.78 -15.48
CA SER A 243 -9.72 4.42 -16.73
C SER A 243 -11.24 4.40 -16.58
N ILE A 244 -11.74 3.75 -15.52
CA ILE A 244 -13.18 3.67 -15.22
C ILE A 244 -13.79 5.06 -15.03
N VAL A 245 -13.11 5.96 -14.29
CA VAL A 245 -13.59 7.33 -14.06
C VAL A 245 -13.63 8.14 -15.38
N LYS A 246 -12.63 7.98 -16.24
CA LYS A 246 -12.64 8.59 -17.59
C LYS A 246 -13.80 8.07 -18.43
N MET A 247 -14.06 6.77 -18.41
CA MET A 247 -15.22 6.19 -19.10
C MET A 247 -16.52 6.79 -18.57
N LYS A 248 -16.69 6.88 -17.25
CA LYS A 248 -17.86 7.53 -16.64
C LYS A 248 -18.05 8.96 -17.13
N THR A 249 -16.99 9.76 -17.18
CA THR A 249 -17.08 11.16 -17.66
C THR A 249 -17.63 11.23 -19.08
N LYS A 250 -17.15 10.36 -19.97
CA LYS A 250 -17.66 10.23 -21.34
C LYS A 250 -19.14 9.80 -21.37
N TYR A 251 -19.53 8.87 -20.50
CA TYR A 251 -20.92 8.42 -20.39
C TYR A 251 -21.85 9.51 -19.85
N ASP A 252 -21.41 10.30 -18.88
CA ASP A 252 -22.18 11.45 -18.37
C ASP A 252 -22.46 12.45 -19.51
N ASP A 253 -21.50 12.67 -20.40
CA ASP A 253 -21.69 13.52 -21.60
C ASP A 253 -22.70 12.90 -22.59
N TRP A 254 -22.69 11.58 -22.76
CA TRP A 254 -23.68 10.89 -23.60
C TRP A 254 -25.08 10.96 -23.02
N VAL A 255 -25.22 10.85 -21.70
CA VAL A 255 -26.51 11.03 -21.01
C VAL A 255 -27.03 12.45 -21.19
N LYS A 256 -26.18 13.47 -21.02
CA LYS A 256 -26.54 14.88 -21.27
C LYS A 256 -26.99 15.13 -22.72
N GLN A 257 -26.40 14.42 -23.67
CA GLN A 257 -26.76 14.50 -25.09
C GLN A 257 -28.00 13.66 -25.45
N GLY A 258 -28.62 12.96 -24.48
CA GLY A 258 -29.75 12.07 -24.73
C GLY A 258 -29.39 10.83 -25.56
N ARG A 259 -28.10 10.50 -25.66
CA ARG A 259 -27.62 9.31 -26.42
C ARG A 259 -27.79 8.02 -25.64
N MET A 260 -27.87 8.11 -24.31
CA MET A 260 -27.95 6.96 -23.42
C MET A 260 -28.65 7.36 -22.12
N THR A 261 -29.30 6.41 -21.48
CA THR A 261 -29.91 6.55 -20.16
C THR A 261 -28.91 6.25 -19.05
N VAL A 262 -29.18 6.69 -17.82
CA VAL A 262 -28.32 6.41 -16.65
C VAL A 262 -28.26 4.90 -16.37
N GLU A 263 -29.35 4.20 -16.63
CA GLU A 263 -29.49 2.75 -16.45
C GLU A 263 -28.60 1.98 -17.43
N GLU A 264 -28.58 2.39 -18.70
CA GLU A 264 -27.70 1.80 -19.72
C GLU A 264 -26.22 2.00 -19.38
N VAL A 265 -25.83 3.19 -18.89
CA VAL A 265 -24.46 3.45 -18.40
C VAL A 265 -24.08 2.49 -17.29
N ALA A 266 -24.98 2.28 -16.32
CA ALA A 266 -24.71 1.40 -15.20
C ALA A 266 -24.51 -0.07 -15.64
N VAL A 267 -25.26 -0.51 -16.67
CA VAL A 267 -25.08 -1.85 -17.27
C VAL A 267 -23.76 -1.96 -18.00
N GLU A 268 -23.36 -0.93 -18.76
CA GLU A 268 -22.15 -0.95 -19.60
C GLU A 268 -20.86 -0.88 -18.80
N ILE A 269 -20.81 -0.09 -17.70
CA ILE A 269 -19.61 0.04 -16.85
C ILE A 269 -19.40 -1.18 -15.94
N LYS A 270 -20.47 -1.91 -15.60
CA LYS A 270 -20.45 -2.98 -14.60
C LYS A 270 -19.40 -4.08 -14.86
N PRO A 271 -19.21 -4.59 -16.10
CA PRO A 271 -18.19 -5.59 -16.40
C PRO A 271 -16.76 -5.11 -16.12
N ASP A 272 -16.43 -3.87 -16.48
CA ASP A 272 -15.08 -3.32 -16.27
C ASP A 272 -14.78 -3.13 -14.77
N MET A 273 -15.79 -2.73 -13.99
CA MET A 273 -15.67 -2.65 -12.54
C MET A 273 -15.45 -4.02 -11.90
N HIS A 274 -16.26 -5.02 -12.28
CA HIS A 274 -16.11 -6.38 -11.76
C HIS A 274 -14.76 -6.98 -12.16
N LYS A 275 -14.29 -6.69 -13.37
CA LYS A 275 -12.97 -7.10 -13.82
C LYS A 275 -11.87 -6.46 -12.98
N ALA A 276 -11.90 -5.13 -12.80
CA ALA A 276 -10.90 -4.44 -11.97
C ALA A 276 -10.89 -4.94 -10.52
N GLU A 277 -12.06 -5.21 -9.95
CA GLU A 277 -12.19 -5.80 -8.62
C GLU A 277 -11.59 -7.22 -8.58
N ALA A 278 -11.91 -8.07 -9.56
CA ALA A 278 -11.40 -9.43 -9.66
C ALA A 278 -9.88 -9.46 -9.88
N ASP A 279 -9.35 -8.59 -10.74
CA ASP A 279 -7.92 -8.46 -11.00
C ASP A 279 -7.17 -8.00 -9.75
N LEU A 280 -7.73 -7.06 -8.97
CA LEU A 280 -7.18 -6.66 -7.68
C LEU A 280 -7.17 -7.82 -6.69
N LYS A 281 -8.28 -8.57 -6.54
CA LYS A 281 -8.35 -9.76 -5.68
C LYS A 281 -7.32 -10.80 -6.08
N ALA A 282 -7.22 -11.08 -7.38
CA ALA A 282 -6.28 -12.05 -7.92
C ALA A 282 -4.84 -11.61 -7.71
N ALA A 283 -4.54 -10.31 -7.85
CA ALA A 283 -3.21 -9.77 -7.61
C ALA A 283 -2.85 -9.80 -6.12
N MET A 284 -3.74 -9.38 -5.23
CA MET A 284 -3.53 -9.39 -3.78
C MET A 284 -3.40 -10.80 -3.22
N SER A 285 -4.20 -11.76 -3.69
CA SER A 285 -4.11 -13.16 -3.24
C SER A 285 -2.82 -13.85 -3.67
N LYS A 286 -2.13 -13.35 -4.72
CA LYS A 286 -0.78 -13.83 -5.09
C LYS A 286 0.31 -13.35 -4.13
N ILE A 287 0.07 -12.28 -3.37
CA ILE A 287 1.01 -11.73 -2.38
C ILE A 287 0.93 -12.56 -1.09
N THR A 288 1.35 -13.82 -1.18
CA THR A 288 1.49 -14.72 -0.04
C THR A 288 2.93 -14.79 0.43
N SER A 289 3.14 -15.10 1.71
CA SER A 289 4.47 -15.33 2.27
C SER A 289 5.26 -16.40 1.47
N LYS A 290 4.58 -17.44 0.99
CA LYS A 290 5.17 -18.49 0.13
C LYS A 290 5.65 -17.92 -1.21
N TYR A 291 4.85 -17.08 -1.86
CA TYR A 291 5.22 -16.50 -3.15
C TYR A 291 6.44 -15.56 -3.01
N ILE A 292 6.44 -14.73 -1.98
CA ILE A 292 7.55 -13.82 -1.70
C ILE A 292 8.83 -14.61 -1.41
N TRP A 293 8.72 -15.74 -0.71
CA TRP A 293 9.86 -16.59 -0.41
C TRP A 293 10.48 -17.15 -1.70
N ILE A 294 9.66 -17.75 -2.57
CA ILE A 294 10.10 -18.30 -3.87
C ILE A 294 10.72 -17.21 -4.76
N TYR A 295 10.10 -16.03 -4.82
CA TYR A 295 10.60 -14.92 -5.62
C TYR A 295 11.95 -14.41 -5.08
N SER A 296 12.07 -14.30 -3.75
CA SER A 296 13.29 -13.84 -3.07
C SER A 296 14.46 -14.80 -3.23
N THR A 297 14.19 -16.11 -3.35
CA THR A 297 15.21 -17.15 -3.56
C THR A 297 15.64 -17.26 -5.02
N ASN A 298 14.71 -17.06 -5.97
CA ASN A 298 15.00 -17.19 -7.41
C ASN A 298 15.86 -16.03 -7.94
N LYS A 299 15.66 -14.80 -7.45
CA LYS A 299 16.52 -13.65 -7.84
C LYS A 299 17.96 -13.76 -7.31
N THR A 300 18.19 -14.48 -6.22
CA THR A 300 19.52 -14.63 -5.60
C THR A 300 20.33 -15.82 -6.12
N MET A 301 19.76 -16.67 -6.99
CA MET A 301 20.52 -17.71 -7.67
C MET A 301 21.21 -17.12 -8.91
N THR A 302 22.25 -16.32 -8.67
CA THR A 302 23.29 -16.14 -9.69
C THR A 302 23.93 -17.50 -9.98
N PRO A 303 24.09 -17.90 -11.25
CA PRO A 303 24.69 -19.18 -11.62
C PRO A 303 26.17 -19.16 -11.22
N GLY A 304 26.52 -19.78 -10.09
CA GLY A 304 27.90 -19.79 -9.61
C GLY A 304 28.15 -20.23 -8.15
N PHE A 305 27.12 -20.40 -7.32
CA PHE A 305 27.28 -20.97 -5.97
C PHE A 305 26.84 -22.44 -5.94
N PRO A 306 27.77 -23.42 -5.99
CA PRO A 306 27.45 -24.83 -5.87
C PRO A 306 27.22 -25.16 -4.39
N GLY A 307 26.02 -24.87 -3.90
CA GLY A 307 25.63 -25.22 -2.54
C GLY A 307 24.13 -25.03 -2.38
N LYS A 308 23.37 -26.13 -2.43
CA LYS A 308 21.96 -26.14 -2.00
C LYS A 308 21.92 -25.75 -0.52
N MET A 309 21.78 -24.46 -0.22
CA MET A 309 21.49 -24.01 1.13
C MET A 309 20.02 -24.35 1.41
N ARG A 310 19.76 -25.60 1.82
CA ARG A 310 18.49 -26.01 2.44
C ARG A 310 18.42 -25.32 3.80
N ILE A 311 17.93 -24.10 3.84
CA ILE A 311 17.45 -23.49 5.07
C ILE A 311 16.08 -24.13 5.35
N LEU A 312 16.10 -25.26 6.05
CA LEU A 312 14.92 -25.90 6.61
C LEU A 312 14.49 -25.09 7.85
N ILE A 313 13.79 -23.97 7.64
CA ILE A 313 12.98 -23.38 8.71
C ILE A 313 11.65 -24.11 8.66
N SER A 314 11.47 -25.06 9.58
CA SER A 314 10.17 -25.68 9.85
C SER A 314 9.25 -24.60 10.43
N MET A 315 8.48 -23.93 9.58
CA MET A 315 7.28 -23.23 10.03
C MET A 315 6.22 -24.31 10.31
N ARG A 316 6.21 -24.84 11.55
CA ARG A 316 5.06 -25.59 12.05
C ARG A 316 3.93 -24.59 12.29
N SER A 317 2.91 -24.68 11.44
CA SER A 317 1.54 -24.21 11.71
C SER A 317 0.93 -24.98 12.87
#